data_AF-A0A2C1K693-F1
#
_entry.id   AF-A0A2C1K693-F1
#
_cell.length_a   1.000
_cell.length_b   1.000
_cell.length_c   1.000
_cell.angle_alpha   90.00
_cell.angle_beta   90.00
_cell.angle_gamma   90.00
#
_symmetry.space_group_name_H-M   'P 1'
#
loop_
_entity.id
_entity.type
_entity.pdbx_description
1 polymer ?
#
loop_
_entity_poly.entity_id
_entity_poly.type
_entity_poly.pdbx_seq_one_letter_code
_entity_poly.pdbx_strand_id
1 'polypeptide(L)'
;MDRSNEIVDKMKNIFQDTCGSWQNCTVTTIQDFLDQCEQNNIDSQFCMSWVEQHQLEIPGWETVSKVSLQWVNEHTSTGAPQSFK
;
A
#
# COMPACT_ATOMS: atom_id res chain seq x y z
N MET A 1 13.57 -11.53 18.35
CA MET A 1 12.61 -10.54 17.83
C MET A 1 11.89 -11.19 16.67
N ASP A 2 10.56 -11.14 16.65
CA ASP A 2 9.75 -11.77 15.60
C ASP A 2 9.95 -11.01 14.28
N ARG A 3 10.32 -11.71 13.21
CA ARG A 3 10.61 -11.12 11.88
C ARG A 3 9.43 -10.31 11.34
N SER A 4 8.21 -10.64 11.79
CA SER A 4 6.97 -9.98 11.38
C SER A 4 6.90 -8.52 11.89
N ASN A 5 7.49 -8.23 13.05
CA ASN A 5 7.48 -6.86 13.60
C ASN A 5 8.39 -5.92 12.81
N GLU A 6 9.52 -6.41 12.29
CA GLU A 6 10.46 -5.60 11.51
C GLU A 6 9.85 -5.15 10.17
N ILE A 7 9.04 -6.01 9.53
CA ILE A 7 8.33 -5.66 8.29
C ILE A 7 7.28 -4.58 8.56
N VAL A 8 6.51 -4.74 9.64
CA VAL A 8 5.50 -3.76 10.04
C VAL A 8 6.13 -2.41 10.39
N ASP A 9 7.27 -2.40 11.09
CA ASP A 9 7.96 -1.15 11.44
C ASP A 9 8.53 -0.45 10.20
N LYS A 10 9.09 -1.20 9.23
CA LYS A 10 9.51 -0.62 7.95
C LYS A 10 8.35 -0.02 7.16
N MET A 11 7.24 -0.75 7.07
CA MET A 11 6.02 -0.26 6.41
C MET A 11 5.51 1.02 7.06
N LYS A 12 5.49 1.11 8.40
CA LYS A 12 5.10 2.34 9.11
C LYS A 12 6.03 3.51 8.80
N ASN A 13 7.34 3.27 8.71
CA ASN A 13 8.29 4.32 8.33
C ASN A 13 8.02 4.81 6.90
N ILE A 14 7.80 3.89 5.96
CA ILE A 14 7.46 4.25 4.57
C ILE A 14 6.14 5.06 4.52
N PHE A 15 5.14 4.68 5.31
CA PHE A 15 3.89 5.43 5.43
C PHE A 15 4.12 6.85 5.97
N GLN A 16 4.97 6.98 6.99
CA GLN A 16 5.34 8.27 7.57
C GLN A 16 6.08 9.16 6.55
N ASP A 17 6.93 8.57 5.70
CA ASP A 17 7.73 9.30 4.71
C ASP A 17 6.92 9.73 3.47
N THR A 18 5.85 9.00 3.15
CA THR A 18 5.01 9.23 1.97
C THR A 18 3.74 9.99 2.32
N CYS A 19 2.82 9.35 3.04
CA CYS A 19 1.56 9.95 3.46
C CYS A 19 1.76 10.90 4.65
N GLY A 20 2.64 10.57 5.59
CA GLY A 20 2.90 11.34 6.82
C GLY A 20 1.77 11.31 7.84
N SER A 21 0.52 11.34 7.40
CA SER A 21 -0.68 11.12 8.21
C SER A 21 -1.81 10.53 7.37
N TRP A 22 -2.81 9.93 8.02
CA TRP A 22 -3.99 9.39 7.33
C TRP A 22 -4.75 10.45 6.51
N GLN A 23 -4.81 11.69 7.02
CA GLN A 23 -5.49 12.80 6.36
C GLN A 23 -4.78 13.27 5.08
N ASN A 24 -3.47 13.02 5.00
CA ASN A 24 -2.64 13.34 3.84
C ASN A 24 -2.48 12.13 2.89
N CYS A 25 -3.06 10.98 3.24
CA CYS A 25 -3.06 9.79 2.40
C CYS A 25 -4.04 9.96 1.22
N THR A 26 -3.56 10.60 0.17
CA THR A 26 -4.32 10.87 -1.06
C THR A 26 -3.93 9.90 -2.17
N VAL A 27 -4.56 10.01 -3.34
CA VAL A 27 -4.27 9.16 -4.51
C VAL A 27 -2.78 9.18 -4.90
N THR A 28 -2.11 10.32 -4.82
CA THR A 28 -0.70 10.41 -5.19
C THR A 28 0.21 9.79 -4.13
N THR A 29 -0.03 10.10 -2.85
CA THR A 29 0.83 9.63 -1.77
C THR A 29 0.64 8.13 -1.48
N ILE A 30 -0.55 7.58 -1.71
CA ILE A 30 -0.78 6.14 -1.55
C ILE A 30 -0.07 5.34 -2.65
N GLN A 31 0.03 5.87 -3.87
CA GLN A 31 0.80 5.24 -4.94
C GLN A 31 2.29 5.26 -4.61
N ASP A 32 2.81 6.38 -4.12
CA ASP A 32 4.21 6.48 -3.64
C ASP A 32 4.48 5.51 -2.48
N PHE A 33 3.50 5.37 -1.56
CA PHE A 33 3.58 4.41 -0.45
C PHE A 33 3.71 2.97 -0.94
N LEU A 34 2.86 2.56 -1.88
CA LEU A 34 2.87 1.20 -2.43
C LEU A 34 4.15 0.94 -3.23
N ASP A 35 4.61 1.90 -4.04
CA ASP A 35 5.88 1.80 -4.78
C ASP A 35 7.07 1.64 -3.83
N GLN A 36 7.11 2.42 -2.75
CA GLN A 36 8.16 2.27 -1.75
C GLN A 36 8.07 0.96 -0.96
N CYS A 37 6.87 0.40 -0.76
CA CYS A 37 6.73 -0.94 -0.20
C CYS A 37 7.45 -1.97 -1.09
N GLU A 38 7.18 -2.00 -2.41
CA GLU A 38 7.86 -2.92 -3.34
C GLU A 38 9.37 -2.74 -3.32
N GLN A 39 9.85 -1.49 -3.38
CA GLN A 39 11.27 -1.17 -3.37
C GLN A 39 11.97 -1.64 -2.08
N ASN A 40 11.24 -1.72 -0.97
CA ASN A 40 11.72 -2.23 0.30
C ASN A 40 11.49 -3.74 0.51
N ASN A 41 11.11 -4.47 -0.55
CA ASN A 41 10.74 -5.89 -0.52
C ASN A 41 9.57 -6.18 0.45
N ILE A 42 8.63 -5.25 0.57
CA ILE A 42 7.36 -5.42 1.28
C ILE A 42 6.27 -5.54 0.23
N ASP A 43 5.47 -6.59 0.33
CA ASP A 43 4.37 -6.82 -0.59
C ASP A 43 3.35 -5.67 -0.54
N SER A 44 3.07 -5.07 -1.70
CA SER A 44 2.14 -3.94 -1.78
C SER A 44 0.71 -4.30 -1.39
N GLN A 45 0.28 -5.55 -1.61
CA GLN A 45 -1.03 -6.01 -1.17
C GLN A 45 -1.09 -6.09 0.36
N PHE A 46 -0.01 -6.49 1.02
CA PHE A 46 0.14 -6.41 2.48
C PHE A 46 0.08 -4.97 2.99
N CYS A 47 0.81 -4.05 2.34
CA CYS A 47 0.75 -2.63 2.66
C CYS A 47 -0.67 -2.06 2.50
N MET A 48 -1.38 -2.45 1.44
CA MET A 48 -2.76 -2.03 1.20
C MET A 48 -3.73 -2.56 2.26
N SER A 49 -3.62 -3.84 2.64
CA SER A 49 -4.43 -4.43 3.72
C SER A 49 -4.17 -3.80 5.09
N TRP A 50 -2.99 -3.23 5.31
CA TRP A 50 -2.72 -2.46 6.52
C TRP A 50 -3.41 -1.09 6.49
N VAL A 51 -3.32 -0.37 5.37
CA VAL A 51 -3.97 0.95 5.21
C VAL A 51 -5.50 0.85 5.29
N GLU A 52 -6.09 -0.23 4.77
CA GLU A 52 -7.55 -0.47 4.82
C GLU A 52 -8.12 -0.52 6.25
N GLN A 53 -7.30 -0.90 7.24
CA GLN A 53 -7.69 -0.87 8.65
C GLN A 53 -7.95 0.55 9.17
N HIS A 54 -7.41 1.57 8.48
CA HIS A 54 -7.51 2.99 8.81
C HIS A 54 -8.38 3.77 7.81
N GLN A 55 -9.20 3.08 7.01
CA GLN A 55 -10.04 3.69 5.98
C GLN A 55 -10.92 4.86 6.46
N LEU A 56 -11.36 4.83 7.72
CA LEU A 56 -12.21 5.88 8.30
C LEU A 56 -11.46 7.19 8.55
N GLU A 57 -10.13 7.13 8.64
CA GLU A 57 -9.26 8.29 8.87
C GLU A 57 -8.78 8.92 7.55
N ILE A 58 -8.97 8.21 6.43
CA ILE A 58 -8.51 8.61 5.10
C ILE A 58 -9.63 9.33 4.35
N PRO A 59 -9.48 10.63 4.07
CA PRO A 59 -10.46 11.38 3.31
C PRO A 59 -10.55 10.85 1.87
N GLY A 60 -11.77 10.64 1.37
CA GLY A 60 -11.97 10.15 0.01
C GLY A 60 -11.52 8.69 -0.20
N TRP A 61 -11.56 7.88 0.87
CA TRP A 61 -11.15 6.47 0.87
C TRP A 61 -11.63 5.66 -0.35
N GLU A 62 -12.87 5.81 -0.80
CA GLU A 62 -13.38 5.10 -1.96
C GLU A 62 -12.53 5.34 -3.23
N THR A 63 -12.07 6.56 -3.43
CA THR A 63 -11.20 6.90 -4.56
C THR A 63 -9.78 6.40 -4.34
N VAL A 64 -9.24 6.61 -3.12
CA VAL A 64 -7.89 6.18 -2.74
C VAL A 64 -7.74 4.67 -2.86
N SER A 65 -8.65 3.90 -2.25
CA SER A 65 -8.68 2.43 -2.32
C SER A 65 -8.79 1.90 -3.74
N LYS A 66 -9.67 2.48 -4.58
CA LYS A 66 -9.82 2.08 -5.98
C LYS A 66 -8.51 2.23 -6.76
N VAL A 67 -7.89 3.41 -6.69
CA VAL A 67 -6.64 3.66 -7.43
C VAL A 67 -5.50 2.80 -6.89
N SER A 68 -5.46 2.58 -5.58
CA SER A 68 -4.47 1.71 -4.94
C SER A 68 -4.59 0.27 -5.41
N LEU A 69 -5.80 -0.28 -5.44
CA LEU A 69 -6.03 -1.64 -5.95
C LEU A 69 -5.68 -1.78 -7.44
N GLN A 70 -5.95 -0.74 -8.24
CA GLN A 70 -5.52 -0.72 -9.65
C GLN A 70 -3.98 -0.74 -9.74
N TRP A 71 -3.31 0.11 -8.97
CA TRP A 71 -1.85 0.16 -8.93
C TRP A 71 -1.24 -1.19 -8.50
N VAL A 72 -1.76 -1.82 -7.45
CA VAL A 72 -1.29 -3.14 -6.97
C VAL A 72 -1.44 -4.18 -8.06
N ASN A 73 -2.60 -4.24 -8.73
CA ASN A 73 -2.82 -5.21 -9.82
C ASN A 73 -1.84 -5.00 -10.99
N GLU A 74 -1.50 -3.76 -11.31
CA GLU A 74 -0.55 -3.42 -12.37
C GLU A 74 0.90 -3.77 -12.01
N HIS A 75 1.32 -3.54 -10.75
CA HIS A 75 2.72 -3.67 -10.32
C HIS A 75 3.08 -5.05 -9.75
N THR A 76 2.13 -5.76 -9.16
CA THR A 76 2.35 -7.13 -8.61
C THR A 76 2.08 -8.25 -9.62
N SER A 77 1.69 -7.89 -10.86
CA SER A 77 1.46 -8.83 -11.98
C SER A 77 2.70 -9.60 -12.48
N THR A 78 3.81 -9.58 -11.76
CA THR A 78 4.98 -10.44 -12.02
C THR A 78 4.82 -11.87 -11.49
N GLY A 79 3.67 -12.21 -10.88
CA GLY A 79 3.43 -13.50 -10.22
C GLY A 79 2.55 -14.55 -10.91
N ALA A 80 1.83 -14.27 -12.00
CA ALA A 80 1.23 -15.30 -12.89
C ALA A 80 0.52 -14.70 -14.12
N PRO A 81 0.71 -15.25 -15.34
CA PRO A 81 -0.21 -15.01 -16.44
C PRO A 81 -1.40 -15.98 -16.31
N GLN A 82 -2.61 -15.49 -16.04
CA GLN A 82 -3.83 -16.28 -16.24
C GLN A 82 -4.89 -15.47 -16.98
N SER A 83 -4.72 -15.46 -18.30
CA SER A 83 -5.86 -15.40 -19.21
C SER A 83 -6.82 -16.55 -18.89
N PHE A 84 -7.99 -16.25 -18.35
CA PHE A 84 -9.15 -17.12 -18.48
C PHE A 84 -10.37 -16.28 -18.89
N LYS A 85 -10.52 -16.22 -20.22
CA LYS A 85 -11.74 -16.32 -21.04
C LYS A 85 -13.06 -15.82 -20.48
#